data_AF-A0AAE4A3L9-F1
#
_entry.id   AF-A0AAE4A3L9-F1
#
_cell.length_a   1.000
_cell.length_b   1.000
_cell.length_c   1.000
_cell.angle_alpha   90.00
_cell.angle_beta   90.00
_cell.angle_gamma   90.00
#
_symmetry.space_group_name_H-M   'P 1'
#
loop_
_entity.id
_entity.type
_entity.pdbx_description
1 polymer ?
#
loop_
_entity_poly.entity_id
_entity_poly.type
_entity_poly.pdbx_seq_one_letter_code
_entity_poly.pdbx_strand_id
1 'polypeptide(L)'
;MFNALTPPQLLAGVGRVLRASADADGALEDYQRSQVLSAYSVTRLLAGELQGADALRAWTRAALLDALAGDGRPPAVAAREQLADPAVGGVRIGELVADLLAALPRAGADPVRDAVRAILRELADREQAALAAPLDGGAR
;
A
#
# COMPACT_ATOMS: atom_id res chain seq x y z
N MET A 1 1.34 6.31 -22.43
CA MET A 1 0.55 5.16 -21.95
C MET A 1 1.40 4.44 -20.90
N PHE A 2 1.00 4.47 -19.63
CA PHE A 2 1.78 3.89 -18.54
C PHE A 2 1.33 2.44 -18.35
N ASN A 3 2.09 1.47 -18.88
CA ASN A 3 1.84 0.06 -18.61
C ASN A 3 2.47 -0.27 -17.26
N ALA A 4 1.68 -0.15 -16.19
CA ALA A 4 2.11 -0.59 -14.87
C ALA A 4 2.37 -2.10 -14.91
N LEU A 5 3.57 -2.52 -14.50
CA LEU A 5 3.88 -3.94 -14.34
C LEU A 5 3.06 -4.51 -13.18
N THR A 6 2.52 -5.72 -13.35
CA THR A 6 1.98 -6.46 -12.21
C THR A 6 3.12 -6.89 -11.27
N PRO A 7 2.86 -7.17 -9.98
CA PRO A 7 3.91 -7.61 -9.06
C PRO A 7 4.71 -8.84 -9.56
N PRO A 8 4.09 -9.88 -10.15
CA PRO A 8 4.84 -10.98 -10.75
C PRO A 8 5.72 -10.55 -11.92
N GLN A 9 5.26 -9.62 -12.76
CA GLN A 9 6.04 -9.10 -13.89
C GLN A 9 7.24 -8.28 -13.42
N LEU A 10 7.05 -7.50 -12.34
CA LEU A 10 8.12 -6.73 -11.69
C LEU A 10 9.21 -7.67 -11.14
N LEU A 11 8.82 -8.67 -10.36
CA LEU A 11 9.73 -9.66 -9.79
C LEU A 11 10.48 -10.46 -10.87
N ALA A 12 9.79 -10.86 -11.93
CA ALA A 12 10.43 -11.52 -13.08
C ALA A 12 11.42 -10.61 -13.80
N GLY A 13 11.10 -9.31 -13.92
CA GLY A 13 12.01 -8.29 -14.45
C GLY A 13 13.28 -8.15 -13.62
N VAL A 14 13.16 -7.96 -12.30
CA VAL A 14 14.29 -7.90 -11.37
C VAL A 14 15.15 -9.17 -11.45
N GLY A 15 14.51 -10.34 -11.43
CA GLY A 15 15.23 -11.62 -11.51
C GLY A 15 16.04 -11.80 -12.79
N ARG A 16 15.57 -11.27 -13.93
CA ARG A 16 16.34 -11.28 -15.19
C ARG A 16 17.56 -10.36 -15.12
N VAL A 17 17.43 -9.17 -14.55
CA VAL A 17 18.56 -8.23 -14.38
C VAL A 17 19.62 -8.83 -13.46
N LEU A 18 19.21 -9.44 -12.34
CA LEU A 18 20.13 -10.08 -11.41
C LEU A 18 20.88 -11.27 -12.04
N ARG A 19 20.18 -12.13 -12.80
CA ARG A 19 20.83 -13.23 -13.53
C ARG A 19 21.80 -12.72 -14.59
N ALA A 20 21.38 -11.77 -15.41
CA ALA A 20 22.25 -11.16 -16.42
C ALA A 20 23.50 -10.50 -15.81
N SER A 21 23.41 -10.00 -14.57
CA SER A 21 24.55 -9.44 -13.85
C SER A 21 25.47 -10.52 -13.27
N ALA A 22 24.90 -11.64 -12.81
CA ALA A 22 25.66 -12.78 -12.29
C ALA A 22 26.39 -13.54 -13.41
N ASP A 23 25.79 -13.60 -14.59
CA ASP A 23 26.34 -14.26 -15.78
C ASP A 23 27.33 -13.35 -16.55
N ALA A 24 27.54 -12.12 -16.12
CA ALA A 24 28.44 -11.18 -16.79
C ALA A 24 29.90 -11.52 -16.47
N ASP A 25 30.67 -11.90 -17.50
CA ASP A 25 32.12 -12.05 -17.39
C ASP A 25 32.80 -10.68 -17.37
N GLY A 26 33.31 -10.29 -16.21
CA GLY A 26 34.09 -9.05 -16.03
C GLY A 26 33.27 -7.86 -15.50
N ALA A 27 33.81 -6.65 -15.66
CA ALA A 27 33.18 -5.45 -15.14
C ALA A 27 31.95 -5.06 -15.98
N LEU A 28 30.83 -4.76 -15.32
CA LEU A 28 29.62 -4.26 -15.98
C LEU A 28 29.88 -2.91 -16.66
N GLU A 29 29.38 -2.78 -17.89
CA GLU A 29 29.32 -1.51 -18.61
C GLU A 29 28.38 -0.52 -17.90
N ASP A 30 28.55 0.78 -18.16
CA ASP A 30 27.79 1.83 -17.46
C ASP A 30 26.27 1.69 -17.63
N TYR A 31 25.80 1.27 -18.81
CA TYR A 31 24.38 0.99 -19.03
C TYR A 31 23.90 -0.20 -18.18
N GLN A 32 24.63 -1.31 -18.17
CA GLN A 32 24.29 -2.48 -17.36
C GLN A 32 24.28 -2.14 -15.87
N ARG A 33 25.28 -1.38 -15.41
CA ARG A 33 25.35 -0.86 -14.04
C ARG A 33 24.13 0.00 -13.70
N SER A 34 23.68 0.86 -14.62
CA SER A 34 22.47 1.68 -14.42
C SER A 34 21.21 0.82 -14.27
N GLN A 35 21.08 -0.26 -15.04
CA GLN A 35 19.95 -1.20 -14.93
C GLN A 35 19.96 -1.96 -13.60
N VAL A 36 21.15 -2.36 -13.12
CA VAL A 36 21.31 -3.02 -11.82
C VAL A 36 20.95 -2.09 -10.66
N LEU A 37 21.42 -0.84 -10.70
CA LEU A 37 21.09 0.16 -9.67
C LEU A 37 19.59 0.50 -9.67
N SER A 38 18.97 0.53 -10.85
CA SER A 38 17.52 0.68 -10.99
C SER A 38 16.77 -0.51 -10.38
N ALA A 39 17.17 -1.74 -10.70
CA ALA A 39 16.57 -2.94 -10.13
C ALA A 39 16.74 -3.00 -8.60
N TYR A 40 17.91 -2.62 -8.07
CA TYR A 40 18.15 -2.49 -6.63
C TYR A 40 17.19 -1.47 -5.99
N SER A 41 17.04 -0.29 -6.59
CA SER A 41 16.15 0.77 -6.09
C SER A 41 14.69 0.32 -6.03
N VAL A 42 14.21 -0.33 -7.10
CA VAL A 42 12.86 -0.92 -7.15
C VAL A 42 12.68 -2.00 -6.09
N THR A 43 13.65 -2.91 -5.95
CA THR A 43 13.58 -3.99 -4.94
C THR A 43 13.57 -3.43 -3.52
N ARG A 44 14.32 -2.36 -3.26
CA ARG A 44 14.35 -1.64 -1.99
C ARG A 44 12.98 -1.05 -1.65
N LEU A 45 12.34 -0.39 -2.61
CA LEU A 45 10.99 0.18 -2.42
C LEU A 45 9.97 -0.92 -2.16
N LEU A 46 9.99 -2.00 -2.95
CA LEU A 46 9.10 -3.16 -2.75
C LEU A 46 9.28 -3.81 -1.37
N ALA A 47 10.52 -3.93 -0.90
CA ALA A 47 10.78 -4.44 0.46
C ALA A 47 10.19 -3.52 1.54
N GLY A 48 10.28 -2.20 1.36
CA GLY A 48 9.65 -1.22 2.26
C GLY A 48 8.12 -1.34 2.29
N GLU A 49 7.49 -1.50 1.12
CA GLU A 49 6.05 -1.75 1.01
C GLU A 49 5.63 -3.01 1.78
N LEU A 50 6.35 -4.12 1.56
CA LEU A 50 6.05 -5.40 2.21
C LEU A 50 6.22 -5.34 3.73
N GLN A 51 7.26 -4.65 4.22
CA GLN A 51 7.52 -4.50 5.65
C GLN A 51 6.44 -3.64 6.34
N GLY A 52 5.95 -2.59 5.67
CA GLY A 52 4.95 -1.67 6.22
C GLY A 52 3.49 -2.11 6.05
N ALA A 53 3.21 -3.01 5.09
CA ALA A 53 1.84 -3.31 4.65
C ALA A 53 0.91 -3.78 5.77
N ASP A 54 1.37 -4.68 6.63
CA ASP A 54 0.53 -5.24 7.70
C ASP A 54 0.22 -4.21 8.79
N ALA A 55 1.21 -3.40 9.18
CA ALA A 55 1.02 -2.32 10.15
C ALA A 55 0.08 -1.24 9.61
N LEU A 56 0.25 -0.87 8.34
CA LEU A 56 -0.61 0.12 7.68
C LEU A 56 -2.05 -0.39 7.54
N ARG A 57 -2.23 -1.68 7.19
CA ARG A 57 -3.54 -2.33 7.12
C ARG A 57 -4.21 -2.37 8.50
N ALA A 58 -3.47 -2.76 9.54
CA ALA A 58 -3.98 -2.82 10.91
C ALA A 58 -4.41 -1.43 11.41
N TRP A 59 -3.58 -0.41 11.19
CA TRP A 59 -3.92 0.96 11.53
C TRP A 59 -5.15 1.46 10.77
N THR A 60 -5.20 1.26 9.45
CA THR A 60 -6.33 1.71 8.62
C THR A 60 -7.63 1.10 9.11
N ARG A 61 -7.63 -0.20 9.42
CA ARG A 61 -8.79 -0.89 9.99
C ARG A 61 -9.22 -0.27 11.31
N ALA A 62 -8.30 -0.08 12.25
CA ALA A 62 -8.60 0.48 13.56
C ALA A 62 -9.19 1.89 13.44
N ALA A 63 -8.56 2.76 12.63
CA ALA A 63 -9.03 4.12 12.41
C ALA A 63 -10.43 4.16 11.78
N LEU A 64 -10.73 3.28 10.84
CA LEU A 64 -12.07 3.17 10.25
C LEU A 64 -13.11 2.66 11.27
N LEU A 65 -12.77 1.66 12.08
CA LEU A 65 -13.66 1.16 13.13
C LEU A 65 -14.01 2.27 14.14
N ASP A 66 -13.01 3.06 14.54
CA ASP A 66 -13.19 4.19 15.46
C ASP A 66 -14.04 5.30 14.82
N ALA A 67 -13.79 5.66 13.55
CA ALA A 67 -14.57 6.67 12.84
C ALA A 67 -16.04 6.27 12.61
N LEU A 68 -16.33 4.98 12.57
CA LEU A 68 -17.67 4.42 12.44
C LEU A 68 -18.32 4.12 13.79
N ALA A 69 -17.59 4.32 14.90
CA ALA A 69 -18.12 4.06 16.23
C ALA A 69 -19.29 5.01 16.53
N GLY A 70 -20.45 4.43 16.83
CA GLY A 70 -21.66 5.18 17.17
C GLY A 70 -22.49 5.67 15.97
N ASP A 71 -22.05 5.44 14.72
CA ASP A 71 -22.90 5.69 13.55
C ASP A 71 -23.88 4.52 13.35
N GLY A 72 -25.17 4.81 13.57
CA GLY A 72 -26.26 3.83 13.43
C GLY A 72 -26.80 3.66 12.02
N ARG A 73 -26.28 4.38 11.02
CA ARG A 73 -26.77 4.27 9.65
C ARG A 73 -26.43 2.89 9.07
N PRO A 74 -27.37 2.23 8.37
CA PRO A 74 -27.15 0.90 7.80
C PRO A 74 -25.81 0.69 7.05
N PRO A 75 -25.36 1.61 6.16
CA PRO A 75 -24.07 1.43 5.48
C PRO A 75 -22.86 1.49 6.43
N ALA A 76 -22.89 2.34 7.47
CA ALA A 76 -21.83 2.43 8.46
C ALA A 76 -21.76 1.18 9.34
N VAL A 77 -22.92 0.67 9.77
CA VAL A 77 -23.03 -0.57 10.55
C VAL A 77 -22.50 -1.75 9.74
N ALA A 78 -22.94 -1.92 8.49
CA ALA A 78 -22.50 -3.02 7.63
C ALA A 78 -21.00 -2.98 7.31
N ALA A 79 -20.43 -1.78 7.12
CA ALA A 79 -18.99 -1.62 6.93
C ALA A 79 -18.22 -1.99 8.21
N ARG A 80 -18.69 -1.54 9.38
CA ARG A 80 -18.08 -1.84 10.69
C ARG A 80 -18.09 -3.34 11.01
N GLU A 81 -19.20 -4.03 10.74
CA GLU A 81 -19.30 -5.48 10.94
C GLU A 81 -18.30 -6.26 10.09
N GLN A 82 -18.12 -5.88 8.82
CA GLN A 82 -17.11 -6.50 7.96
C GLN A 82 -15.69 -6.13 8.39
N LEU A 83 -15.44 -4.87 8.77
CA LEU A 83 -14.12 -4.44 9.25
C LEU A 83 -13.72 -5.07 10.59
N ALA A 84 -14.67 -5.59 11.38
CA ALA A 84 -14.39 -6.30 12.62
C ALA A 84 -13.74 -7.66 12.38
N ASP A 85 -13.89 -8.27 11.20
CA ASP A 85 -13.22 -9.52 10.84
C ASP A 85 -11.75 -9.25 10.46
N PRO A 86 -10.77 -9.72 11.27
CA PRO A 86 -9.34 -9.50 10.98
C PRO A 86 -8.86 -10.18 9.70
N ALA A 87 -9.60 -11.17 9.16
CA ALA A 87 -9.27 -11.86 7.92
C ALA A 87 -9.52 -11.01 6.67
N VAL A 88 -10.26 -9.90 6.79
CA VAL A 88 -10.53 -9.00 5.66
C VAL A 88 -9.24 -8.37 5.14
N GLY A 89 -8.87 -8.68 3.90
CA GLY A 89 -7.68 -8.15 3.25
C GLY A 89 -7.79 -6.68 2.84
N GLY A 90 -6.66 -6.06 2.51
CA GLY A 90 -6.59 -4.64 2.15
C GLY A 90 -7.45 -4.23 0.94
N VAL A 91 -7.54 -5.10 -0.09
CA VAL A 91 -8.43 -4.87 -1.25
C VAL A 91 -9.88 -4.71 -0.79
N ARG A 92 -10.35 -5.61 0.07
CA ARG A 92 -11.72 -5.57 0.56
C ARG A 92 -11.97 -4.36 1.46
N ILE A 93 -10.98 -3.93 2.25
CA ILE A 93 -11.07 -2.66 3.01
C ILE A 93 -11.28 -1.48 2.06
N GLY A 94 -10.51 -1.42 0.96
CA GLY A 94 -10.66 -0.37 -0.07
C GLY A 94 -12.03 -0.35 -0.71
N GLU A 95 -12.58 -1.52 -1.07
CA GLU A 95 -13.94 -1.65 -1.58
C GLU A 95 -14.99 -1.16 -0.58
N LEU A 96 -14.87 -1.56 0.70
CA LEU A 96 -15.78 -1.12 1.76
C LEU A 96 -15.78 0.39 1.94
N VAL A 97 -14.61 1.02 1.88
CA VAL A 97 -14.50 2.49 1.95
C VAL A 97 -15.16 3.15 0.74
N ALA A 98 -14.96 2.60 -0.47
CA ALA A 98 -15.59 3.12 -1.67
C ALA A 98 -17.13 3.02 -1.61
N ASP A 99 -17.65 1.86 -1.21
CA ASP A 99 -19.09 1.60 -1.03
C ASP A 99 -19.69 2.54 0.02
N LEU A 100 -19.02 2.69 1.17
CA LEU A 100 -19.43 3.59 2.23
C LEU A 100 -19.49 5.05 1.75
N LEU A 101 -18.44 5.54 1.10
CA LEU A 101 -18.39 6.91 0.55
C LEU A 101 -19.42 7.13 -0.57
N ALA A 102 -19.82 6.09 -1.29
CA ALA A 102 -20.89 6.17 -2.27
C ALA A 102 -22.28 6.27 -1.61
N ALA A 103 -22.49 5.58 -0.48
CA ALA A 103 -23.75 5.55 0.26
C ALA A 103 -23.97 6.80 1.14
N LEU A 104 -22.90 7.44 1.62
CA LEU A 104 -23.00 8.65 2.45
C LEU A 104 -23.39 9.89 1.61
N PRO A 105 -24.19 10.83 2.18
CA PRO A 105 -24.56 12.07 1.50
C PRO A 105 -23.36 12.82 0.91
N ARG A 106 -23.48 13.28 -0.35
CA ARG A 106 -22.42 14.06 -1.03
C ARG A 106 -22.51 15.56 -0.76
N ALA A 107 -23.70 16.03 -0.41
CA ALA A 107 -24.00 17.43 -0.13
C ALA A 107 -24.22 17.62 1.37
N GLY A 108 -23.74 18.75 1.88
CA GLY A 108 -23.76 19.06 3.32
C GLY A 108 -22.54 18.50 4.06
N ALA A 109 -22.38 18.96 5.30
CA ALA A 109 -21.37 18.42 6.21
C ALA A 109 -21.82 17.04 6.70
N ASP A 110 -20.97 16.03 6.51
CA ASP A 110 -21.18 14.68 7.03
C ASP A 110 -19.93 14.26 7.81
N PRO A 111 -20.01 14.17 9.15
CA PRO A 111 -18.84 13.96 9.99
C PRO A 111 -18.14 12.63 9.71
N VAL A 112 -18.87 11.60 9.29
CA VAL A 112 -18.27 10.29 8.97
C VAL A 112 -17.58 10.32 7.62
N ARG A 113 -18.19 10.94 6.60
CA ARG A 113 -17.52 11.16 5.32
C ARG A 113 -16.23 11.95 5.51
N ASP A 114 -16.25 12.99 6.34
CA ASP A 114 -15.09 13.83 6.60
C ASP A 114 -14.00 13.08 7.37
N ALA A 115 -14.39 12.27 8.37
CA ALA A 115 -13.47 11.38 9.10
C ALA A 115 -12.81 10.35 8.18
N VAL A 116 -13.58 9.64 7.35
CA VAL A 116 -13.04 8.67 6.38
C VAL A 116 -12.08 9.34 5.40
N ARG A 117 -12.40 10.55 4.92
CA ARG A 117 -11.49 11.32 4.05
C ARG A 117 -10.22 11.79 4.76
N ALA A 118 -10.27 12.06 6.06
CA ALA A 118 -9.09 12.37 6.85
C ALA A 118 -8.19 11.14 6.98
N ILE A 119 -8.78 9.96 7.27
CA ILE A 119 -8.06 8.69 7.34
C ILE A 119 -7.38 8.35 6.01
N LEU A 120 -8.06 8.55 4.88
CA LEU A 120 -7.47 8.31 3.56
C LEU A 120 -6.28 9.23 3.24
N ARG A 121 -6.30 10.48 3.74
CA ARG A 121 -5.16 11.39 3.60
C ARG A 121 -3.99 10.94 4.47
N GLU A 122 -4.26 10.61 5.73
CA GLU A 122 -3.22 10.13 6.65
C GLU A 122 -2.66 8.76 6.21
N LEU A 123 -3.46 7.91 5.57
CA LEU A 123 -3.01 6.67 4.94
C LEU A 123 -1.92 6.94 3.89
N ALA A 124 -2.16 7.90 2.99
CA ALA A 124 -1.18 8.27 1.97
C ALA A 124 0.11 8.84 2.59
N ASP A 125 -0.02 9.68 3.63
CA ASP A 125 1.15 10.23 4.34
C ASP A 125 1.97 9.12 5.03
N ARG A 126 1.29 8.15 5.65
CA ARG A 126 1.94 7.00 6.31
C ARG A 126 2.59 6.05 5.31
N GLU A 127 1.95 5.81 4.16
CA GLU A 127 2.52 5.02 3.08
C GLU A 127 3.81 5.67 2.56
N GLN A 128 3.78 6.97 2.30
CA GLN A 128 4.96 7.72 1.89
C GLN A 128 6.06 7.67 2.96
N ALA A 129 5.71 7.80 4.24
CA ALA A 129 6.66 7.69 5.34
C ALA A 129 7.30 6.29 5.42
N ALA A 130 6.52 5.22 5.22
CA ALA A 130 7.00 3.85 5.21
C ALA A 130 7.97 3.59 4.03
N LEU A 131 7.67 4.14 2.84
CA LEU A 131 8.53 4.07 1.67
C LEU A 131 9.84 4.88 1.82
N ALA A 132 9.78 5.98 2.57
CA ALA A 132 10.93 6.84 2.86
C ALA A 132 11.81 6.31 4.00
N ALA A 133 11.29 5.40 4.84
CA ALA A 133 12.04 4.82 5.94
C ALA A 133 13.28 4.09 5.42
N PRO A 134 14.43 4.18 6.13
CA PRO A 134 15.55 3.31 5.85
C PRO A 134 15.08 1.86 5.98
N LEU A 135 15.39 1.03 4.98
CA LEU A 135 15.29 -0.41 5.22
C LEU A 135 16.34 -0.74 6.27
N ASP A 136 15.92 -1.36 7.37
CA ASP A 136 16.85 -1.93 8.34
C ASP A 136 17.63 -3.03 7.61
N GLY A 137 18.79 -2.64 7.08
CA GLY A 137 19.72 -3.54 6.41
C GLY A 137 20.23 -4.56 7.43
N GLY A 138 19.78 -5.80 7.31
CA GLY A 138 20.53 -6.92 7.84
C GLY A 138 21.95 -6.91 7.27
N ALA A 139 22.92 -6.94 8.20
CA ALA A 139 24.40 -6.95 8.06
C ALA A 139 25.06 -5.56 7.89
N ARG A 140 25.92 -5.02 8.78
CA ARG A 140 26.80 -5.57 9.85
C ARG A 140 27.64 -6.77 9.47
#